data_AF-A0A6I6UTQ7-F1
#
_entry.id   AF-A0A6I6UTQ7-F1
#
_cell.length_a   1.000
_cell.length_b   1.000
_cell.length_c   1.000
_cell.angle_alpha   90.00
_cell.angle_beta   90.00
_cell.angle_gamma   90.00
#
_symmetry.space_group_name_H-M   'P 1'
#
loop_
_entity.id
_entity.type
_entity.pdbx_description
1 polymer ?
#
loop_
_entity_poly.entity_id
_entity_poly.type
_entity_poly.pdbx_seq_one_letter_code
_entity_poly.pdbx_strand_id
1 'polypeptide(L)' 'MLSSFILNLFLYFPEDKTEYIPAGITMAIFMIAALLTFRIIQKASKREELKTKKMEEEARIQKRTE' A
#
# COMPACT_ATOMS: atom_id res chain seq x y z
N MET A 1 14.56 31.01 -2.45
CA MET A 1 15.80 30.22 -2.18
C MET A 1 15.47 28.73 -2.04
N LEU A 2 14.70 28.29 -1.04
CA LEU A 2 14.30 26.87 -0.86
C LEU A 2 13.55 26.27 -2.05
N SER A 3 12.58 27.00 -2.62
CA SER A 3 11.78 26.49 -3.74
C SER A 3 12.59 26.24 -5.02
N SER A 4 13.62 27.05 -5.27
CA SER A 4 14.50 26.89 -6.43
C SER A 4 15.42 25.67 -6.28
N PHE A 5 15.89 25.41 -5.04
CA PHE A 5 16.70 24.24 -4.72
C PHE A 5 15.93 22.93 -4.90
N ILE A 6 14.66 22.89 -4.49
CA ILE A 6 13.79 21.72 -4.64
C ILE A 6 13.51 21.43 -6.12
N LEU A 7 13.32 22.47 -6.94
CA LEU A 7 13.14 22.31 -8.39
C LEU A 7 14.42 21.81 -9.07
N ASN A 8 15.60 22.27 -8.66
CA ASN A 8 16.87 21.85 -9.23
C ASN A 8 17.20 20.36 -8.96
N LEU A 9 16.73 19.82 -7.83
CA LEU A 9 16.93 18.41 -7.47
C LEU A 9 16.26 17.40 -8.43
N PHE A 10 15.23 17.80 -9.18
CA PHE A 10 14.44 16.92 -10.05
C PHE A 10 14.39 17.34 -11.53
N LEU A 11 14.94 18.52 -11.87
CA LEU A 11 15.02 19.01 -13.26
C LEU A 11 16.33 18.65 -13.97
N TYR A 12 17.26 17.96 -13.31
CA TYR A 12 18.40 17.37 -14.02
C TYR A 12 17.94 16.09 -14.74
N PHE A 13 17.77 16.20 -16.05
CA PHE A 13 17.49 15.05 -16.90
C PHE A 13 18.82 14.58 -17.50
N PRO A 14 19.34 13.40 -17.12
CA PRO A 14 20.53 12.88 -17.76
C PRO A 14 20.35 12.71 -19.27
N GLU A 15 21.36 13.13 -20.01
CA GLU A 15 21.42 12.98 -21.46
C GLU A 15 21.49 11.49 -21.83
N ASP A 16 22.27 10.70 -21.08
CA ASP A 16 22.31 9.24 -21.19
C ASP A 16 21.15 8.59 -20.41
N LYS A 17 20.30 7.84 -21.12
CA LYS A 17 19.13 7.17 -20.53
C LYS A 17 19.50 6.05 -19.55
N THR A 18 20.73 5.56 -19.61
CA THR A 18 21.26 4.52 -18.73
C THR A 18 21.27 4.99 -17.27
N GLU A 19 21.42 6.29 -17.03
CA GLU A 19 21.42 6.87 -15.67
C GLU A 19 20.05 6.80 -14.98
N TYR A 20 18.95 6.55 -15.71
CA TYR A 20 17.63 6.31 -15.11
C TYR A 20 17.41 4.88 -14.63
N ILE A 21 18.26 3.92 -15.02
CA ILE A 21 18.10 2.50 -14.64
C ILE A 21 18.04 2.32 -13.11
N PRO A 22 18.90 2.95 -12.29
CA PRO A 22 18.82 2.86 -10.84
C PRO A 22 17.47 3.36 -10.28
N ALA A 23 16.91 4.42 -10.86
CA ALA A 23 15.60 4.95 -10.46
C ALA A 23 14.48 3.97 -10.83
N GLY A 24 14.54 3.35 -12.02
CA GLY A 24 13.60 2.32 -12.45
C GLY A 24 13.61 1.08 -11.54
N ILE A 25 14.81 0.62 -11.15
CA ILE A 25 14.97 -0.51 -10.21
C ILE A 25 14.39 -0.16 -8.84
N THR A 26 14.70 1.03 -8.32
CA THR A 26 14.19 1.50 -7.03
C THR A 26 12.67 1.56 -7.04
N MET A 27 12.09 2.16 -8.09
CA MET A 27 10.64 2.22 -8.28
C MET A 27 10.02 0.82 -8.32
N ALA A 28 10.62 -0.11 -9.06
CA ALA A 28 10.11 -1.48 -9.17
C ALA A 28 10.12 -2.19 -7.80
N ILE A 29 11.19 -2.07 -7.02
CA ILE A 29 11.28 -2.66 -5.67
C ILE A 29 10.18 -2.12 -4.77
N PHE A 30 10.02 -0.79 -4.71
CA PHE A 30 8.98 -0.18 -3.88
C PHE A 30 7.57 -0.54 -4.35
N MET A 31 7.35 -0.61 -5.66
CA MET A 31 6.07 -1.01 -6.23
C MET A 31 5.72 -2.45 -5.85
N ILE A 32 6.67 -3.39 -5.96
CA ILE A 32 6.48 -4.78 -5.55
C ILE A 32 6.20 -4.85 -4.04
N ALA A 33 6.98 -4.15 -3.21
CA ALA A 33 6.78 -4.10 -1.77
C ALA A 33 5.39 -3.56 -1.39
N ALA A 34 4.93 -2.50 -2.07
CA ALA A 34 3.60 -1.93 -1.85
C ALA A 34 2.49 -2.92 -2.22
N LEU A 35 2.61 -3.61 -3.36
CA LEU A 35 1.64 -4.62 -3.77
C LEU A 35 1.57 -5.80 -2.80
N LEU A 36 2.73 -6.28 -2.33
CA LEU A 36 2.80 -7.35 -1.33
C LEU A 36 2.17 -6.92 0.00
N THR A 37 2.51 -5.72 0.48
CA THR A 37 1.97 -5.16 1.72
C THR A 37 0.44 -5.01 1.63
N PHE A 38 -0.06 -4.46 0.52
CA PHE A 38 -1.49 -4.33 0.27
C PHE A 38 -2.20 -5.69 0.29
N ARG A 39 -1.62 -6.72 -0.33
CA ARG A 39 -2.16 -8.09 -0.33
C ARG A 39 -2.20 -8.69 1.08
N ILE A 40 -1.17 -8.44 1.90
CA ILE A 40 -1.13 -8.91 3.29
C ILE A 40 -2.25 -8.25 4.11
N ILE A 41 -2.38 -6.92 4.03
CA ILE A 41 -3.42 -6.17 4.73
C ILE A 41 -4.81 -6.64 4.31
N GLN A 42 -5.05 -6.82 2.99
CA GLN A 42 -6.33 -7.29 2.49
C GLN A 42 -6.69 -8.69 3.04
N LYS A 43 -5.70 -9.59 3.16
CA LYS A 43 -5.92 -10.92 3.73
C LYS A 43 -6.22 -10.87 5.23
N ALA A 44 -5.54 -9.99 5.97
CA ALA A 44 -5.81 -9.77 7.39
C ALA A 44 -7.23 -9.22 7.61
N SER A 45 -7.60 -8.18 6.85
CA SER A 45 -8.93 -7.56 6.91
C SER A 45 -10.06 -8.54 6.63
N LYS A 46 -9.93 -9.41 5.61
CA LYS A 46 -10.93 -10.47 5.34
C LYS A 46 -11.09 -11.46 6.49
N ARG A 47 -10.02 -11.76 7.23
CA ARG A 47 -10.08 -12.66 8.39
C ARG A 47 -10.81 -12.01 9.55
N GLU A 48 -10.61 -10.72 9.76
CA GLU A 48 -11.31 -9.95 10.78
C GLU A 48 -12.78 -9.81 10.43
N GLU A 49 -13.11 -9.47 9.18
CA GLU A 49 -14.50 -9.38 8.71
C GLU A 49 -15.28 -10.67 8.96
N LEU A 50 -14.70 -11.82 8.66
CA LEU A 50 -15.32 -13.12 8.90
C LEU A 50 -15.54 -13.41 10.39
N LYS A 51 -14.64 -12.97 11.28
CA LYS A 51 -14.82 -13.12 12.73
C LYS A 51 -15.94 -12.23 13.24
N THR A 52 -15.97 -10.97 12.82
CA THR A 52 -17.01 -10.01 13.21
C THR A 52 -18.39 -10.48 12.75
N LYS A 53 -18.53 -10.96 11.50
CA LYS A 53 -19.81 -11.50 11.00
C LYS A 53 -20.33 -12.67 11.82
N LYS A 54 -19.45 -13.56 12.29
CA LYS A 54 -19.85 -14.68 13.16
C LYS A 54 -20.36 -14.19 14.52
N MET A 55 -19.66 -13.22 15.12
CA MET A 55 -20.08 -12.62 16.39
C MET A 55 -21.41 -11.87 16.27
N GLU A 56 -21.63 -11.16 15.17
CA GLU A 56 -22.91 -10.49 14.88
C GLU A 56 -24.06 -11.50 14.70
N GLU A 57 -23.82 -12.60 13.99
CA GLU A 57 -24.79 -13.69 13.80
C GLU A 57 -25.16 -14.34 15.14
N GLU A 58 -24.18 -14.67 15.97
CA GLU A 58 -24.38 -15.23 17.33
C GLU A 58 -25.17 -14.27 18.22
N ALA A 59 -24.80 -12.99 18.26
CA ALA A 59 -25.52 -11.96 19.02
C ALA A 59 -26.97 -11.77 18.53
N ARG A 60 -27.22 -11.92 17.22
CA ARG A 60 -28.56 -11.85 16.65
C ARG A 60 -29.42 -13.05 17.03
N ILE A 61 -28.85 -14.25 17.04
CA ILE A 61 -29.55 -15.47 17.47
C ILE A 61 -29.92 -15.38 18.95
N GLN A 62 -28.99 -14.93 19.80
CA GLN A 62 -29.24 -14.76 21.24
C GLN A 62 -30.40 -13.80 21.50
N LYS A 63 -30.40 -12.61 20.86
CA LYS A 63 -31.50 -11.63 20.96
C LYS A 63 -32.85 -12.10 20.44
N ARG A 64 -32.90 -13.14 19.59
CA ARG A 64 -34.15 -13.71 19.07
C ARG A 64 -34.69 -14.84 19.97
N THR A 65 -33.82 -15.41 20.81
CA THR A 65 -34.16 -16.53 21.70
C THR A 65 -34.61 -16.04 23.09
N GLU A 66 -34.27 -14.80 23.44
CA GLU A 66 -34.83 -14.01 24.56
C GLU A 66 -36.15 -13.33 24.15
#